data_AF-A0A6B0X527-F1
#
_entry.id   AF-A0A6B0X527-F1
#
_cell.length_a   1.000
_cell.length_b   1.000
_cell.length_c   1.000
_cell.angle_alpha   90.00
_cell.angle_beta   90.00
_cell.angle_gamma   90.00
#
_symmetry.space_group_name_H-M   'P 1'
#
loop_
_entity.id
_entity.type
_entity.pdbx_description
1 polymer ?
#
loop_
_entity_poly.entity_id
_entity_poly.type
_entity_poly.pdbx_seq_one_letter_code
_entity_poly.pdbx_strand_id
1 'polypeptide(L)'
;MRCMLYAAVVTAGVALLCDAAFAQRVGFLTGREPRGVDVYEMAMTPAQRKWQYPQSLYHFYRWTGEEYSNYARQNYERYVSTELEGFRTYDLYGNYITRGFEVYNWSMDSPVTSGSTVRKGPKYSRWFQSLIVSSMSKGQFYSSMTIGEALRTTLTPLTFSKPAFNGVQWDFAADKYQMTLLASRLASPGSAVQFENSLGQILGDMTNLFGMHSKVQLGDFSKLGFTYLNIANFSTGRKLGDNSLKGVLTEAQNGGNVETIVLRLSDDSPEDGVGGAQLFAERIIINGVDHPEIVPSPRGGVRRAGVIEANGAETLELTYNIARDFRQQPDDEITTFQEISEIEFELVIANDYRIEITSNLQVNAQGEPVFLEVERAHGNVSDGSNQRFIRFEYGLPTGKDIIGFNFDIDDIKGFNMRSELAFSRAFRRFPNQNFLDHALGQDDCLAYFLTASQDAYPFFEYGDFY
;
A
#
# COMPACT_ATOMS: atom_id res chain seq x y z
N MET A 1 78.90 -36.10 -30.18
CA MET A 1 78.76 -37.36 -29.42
C MET A 1 77.48 -37.24 -28.62
N ARG A 2 76.35 -37.87 -29.04
CA ARG A 2 75.82 -39.16 -28.52
C ARG A 2 75.97 -39.27 -26.99
N CYS A 3 75.00 -39.65 -26.18
CA CYS A 3 73.64 -40.18 -26.27
C CYS A 3 73.25 -40.46 -24.80
N MET A 4 71.95 -40.47 -24.46
CA MET A 4 71.36 -41.36 -23.41
C MET A 4 71.91 -41.23 -21.96
N LEU A 5 71.31 -41.70 -20.88
CA LEU A 5 69.98 -42.13 -20.44
C LEU A 5 70.22 -42.47 -18.95
N TYR A 6 69.41 -41.92 -18.04
CA TYR A 6 68.99 -42.49 -16.75
C TYR A 6 69.98 -42.96 -15.64
N ALA A 7 69.51 -42.70 -14.41
CA ALA A 7 69.68 -43.48 -13.17
C ALA A 7 70.84 -43.12 -12.22
N ALA A 8 70.45 -42.35 -11.19
CA ALA A 8 70.40 -42.79 -9.79
C ALA A 8 71.71 -43.01 -8.98
N VAL A 9 71.80 -42.20 -7.91
CA VAL A 9 72.23 -42.56 -6.54
C VAL A 9 73.73 -42.42 -6.21
N VAL A 10 73.96 -42.00 -4.94
CA VAL A 10 75.22 -41.91 -4.15
C VAL A 10 75.85 -40.49 -4.19
N THR A 11 76.12 -39.72 -3.12
CA THR A 11 76.08 -39.80 -1.63
C THR A 11 76.68 -38.48 -1.09
N ALA A 12 76.37 -38.08 0.14
CA ALA A 12 77.39 -37.70 1.15
C ALA A 12 76.78 -37.34 2.53
N GLY A 13 77.28 -37.97 3.59
CA GLY A 13 77.23 -37.51 4.99
C GLY A 13 76.22 -38.25 5.89
N VAL A 14 76.45 -39.48 6.41
CA VAL A 14 77.39 -39.90 7.50
C VAL A 14 77.00 -39.22 8.84
N ALA A 15 76.71 -39.87 9.98
CA ALA A 15 76.98 -41.22 10.53
C ALA A 15 76.09 -41.46 11.79
N LEU A 16 75.54 -42.68 11.98
CA LEU A 16 75.85 -43.71 13.03
C LEU A 16 75.40 -43.37 14.48
N LEU A 17 74.99 -44.26 15.40
CA LEU A 17 74.56 -45.66 15.50
C LEU A 17 74.09 -45.86 16.98
N CYS A 18 73.29 -46.91 17.24
CA CYS A 18 72.88 -47.42 18.57
C CYS A 18 74.08 -47.85 19.46
N ASP A 19 73.97 -47.80 20.81
CA ASP A 19 73.60 -48.96 21.65
C ASP A 19 73.70 -48.73 23.18
N ALA A 20 73.02 -49.65 23.88
CA ALA A 20 72.85 -49.95 25.30
C ALA A 20 73.86 -49.51 26.41
N ALA A 21 73.24 -49.07 27.52
CA ALA A 21 73.42 -49.54 28.91
C ALA A 21 74.70 -49.24 29.75
N PHE A 22 74.43 -49.18 31.06
CA PHE A 22 75.33 -49.23 32.23
C PHE A 22 76.05 -47.95 32.70
N ALA A 23 75.37 -47.32 33.66
CA ALA A 23 75.78 -47.29 35.07
C ALA A 23 76.87 -46.32 35.55
N GLN A 24 76.50 -45.70 36.68
CA GLN A 24 77.33 -45.49 37.87
C GLN A 24 78.42 -44.42 37.81
N ARG A 25 78.19 -43.27 38.46
CA ARG A 25 78.60 -43.04 39.86
C ARG A 25 78.40 -41.57 40.24
N VAL A 26 77.54 -41.30 41.23
CA VAL A 26 77.88 -41.05 42.65
C VAL A 26 78.44 -39.64 42.88
N GLY A 27 77.64 -38.82 43.57
CA GLY A 27 78.03 -37.58 44.22
C GLY A 27 77.01 -37.26 45.31
N PHE A 28 77.43 -37.39 46.56
CA PHE A 28 76.62 -37.51 47.77
C PHE A 28 75.84 -36.24 48.21
N LEU A 29 74.67 -36.50 48.81
CA LEU A 29 74.09 -35.89 50.02
C LEU A 29 74.11 -34.36 50.19
N THR A 30 72.91 -33.75 50.25
CA THR A 30 72.45 -33.01 51.45
C THR A 30 70.93 -32.96 51.46
N GLY A 31 70.34 -33.29 52.61
CA GLY A 31 68.91 -33.45 52.77
C GLY A 31 68.10 -32.16 52.80
N ARG A 32 66.88 -32.27 52.25
CA ARG A 32 65.59 -31.81 52.78
C ARG A 32 64.56 -32.11 51.71
N GLU A 33 63.62 -33.01 52.01
CA GLU A 33 62.47 -33.30 51.14
C GLU A 33 61.53 -32.09 51.08
N PRO A 34 61.09 -31.65 49.90
CA PRO A 34 59.75 -31.11 49.71
C PRO A 34 58.85 -32.22 49.15
N ARG A 35 57.80 -32.55 49.89
CA ARG A 35 56.70 -33.38 49.42
C ARG A 35 55.81 -32.54 48.49
N GLY A 36 55.67 -32.96 47.25
CA GLY A 36 54.75 -32.41 46.25
C GLY A 36 54.85 -33.23 44.96
N VAL A 37 53.73 -33.47 44.28
CA VAL A 37 53.66 -34.38 43.13
C VAL A 37 54.48 -33.83 41.95
N ASP A 38 55.55 -34.55 41.60
CA ASP A 38 56.33 -34.30 40.39
C ASP A 38 55.47 -34.57 39.14
N VAL A 39 55.34 -33.53 38.32
CA VAL A 39 54.69 -33.56 37.01
C VAL A 39 55.70 -34.14 36.02
N TYR A 40 55.34 -35.23 35.35
CA TYR A 40 56.14 -35.78 34.26
C TYR A 40 56.20 -34.79 33.09
N GLU A 41 57.38 -34.25 32.82
CA GLU A 41 57.72 -33.57 31.57
C GLU A 41 57.78 -34.59 30.42
N MET A 42 56.65 -34.77 29.72
CA MET A 42 56.68 -35.21 28.33
C MET A 42 56.57 -33.98 27.43
N ALA A 43 57.69 -33.66 26.78
CA ALA A 43 57.83 -32.86 25.56
C ALA A 43 56.71 -31.83 25.31
N MET A 44 56.93 -30.60 25.79
CA MET A 44 56.23 -29.42 25.29
C MET A 44 56.46 -29.29 23.78
N THR A 45 55.49 -29.73 23.00
CA THR A 45 55.33 -29.29 21.60
C THR A 45 54.50 -28.01 21.68
N PRO A 46 54.96 -26.85 21.17
CA PRO A 46 54.17 -25.63 21.24
C PRO A 46 53.09 -25.70 20.14
N ALA A 47 51.96 -26.32 20.47
CA ALA A 47 50.71 -26.11 19.77
C ALA A 47 49.72 -25.55 20.80
N GLN A 48 49.76 -24.23 21.02
CA GLN A 48 48.62 -23.53 21.60
C GLN A 48 47.43 -23.64 20.64
N ARG A 49 46.71 -24.76 20.67
CA ARG A 49 45.31 -24.82 20.19
C ARG A 49 44.43 -24.46 21.38
N LYS A 50 43.50 -23.53 21.22
CA LYS A 50 42.48 -23.21 22.22
C LYS A 50 41.55 -24.41 22.40
N TRP A 51 41.55 -25.04 23.57
CA TRP A 51 40.79 -26.25 23.90
C TRP A 51 39.35 -25.99 24.38
N GLN A 52 38.60 -25.14 23.68
CA GLN A 52 37.15 -25.03 23.92
C GLN A 52 36.43 -24.86 22.59
N TYR A 53 35.85 -25.96 22.10
CA TYR A 53 34.83 -25.91 21.06
C TYR A 53 33.45 -25.93 21.72
N PRO A 54 32.53 -25.05 21.30
CA PRO A 54 31.14 -25.15 21.73
C PRO A 54 30.61 -26.55 21.39
N GLN A 55 30.18 -27.33 22.40
CA GLN A 55 29.59 -28.66 22.18
C GLN A 55 28.40 -28.62 21.21
N SER A 56 27.72 -27.47 21.12
CA SER A 56 26.64 -27.21 20.18
C SER A 56 27.07 -27.43 18.71
N LEU A 57 28.28 -27.05 18.31
CA LEU A 57 28.73 -27.20 16.93
C LEU A 57 28.89 -28.67 16.52
N TYR A 58 29.41 -29.50 17.43
CA TYR A 58 29.49 -30.95 17.20
C TYR A 58 28.10 -31.61 17.24
N HIS A 59 27.23 -31.22 18.19
CA HIS A 59 25.91 -31.84 18.31
C HIS A 59 24.95 -31.46 17.18
N PHE A 60 24.92 -30.21 16.74
CA PHE A 60 24.03 -29.77 15.66
C PHE A 60 24.57 -30.07 14.27
N TYR A 61 25.90 -30.01 14.07
CA TYR A 61 26.50 -30.06 12.74
C TYR A 61 27.51 -31.20 12.55
N ARG A 62 27.72 -32.07 13.55
CA ARG A 62 28.73 -33.14 13.54
C ARG A 62 30.11 -32.66 13.10
N TRP A 63 30.43 -31.41 13.41
CA TRP A 63 31.61 -30.74 12.89
C TRP A 63 32.89 -31.29 13.53
N THR A 64 33.75 -31.88 12.71
CA THR A 64 35.05 -32.46 13.07
C THR A 64 36.15 -31.58 12.44
N GLY A 65 36.94 -30.90 13.27
CA GLY A 65 37.95 -29.94 12.81
C GLY A 65 39.19 -30.54 12.15
N GLU A 66 39.26 -31.86 11.96
CA GLU A 66 40.47 -32.60 11.58
C GLU A 66 40.31 -33.47 10.33
N GLU A 67 39.33 -33.17 9.47
CA GLU A 67 39.17 -33.90 8.21
C GLU A 67 40.00 -33.30 7.07
N TYR A 68 40.69 -34.17 6.33
CA TYR A 68 41.42 -33.80 5.12
C TYR A 68 40.44 -33.33 4.03
N SER A 69 40.46 -32.03 3.72
CA SER A 69 39.64 -31.44 2.66
C SER A 69 40.40 -31.43 1.34
N ASN A 70 39.85 -32.04 0.30
CA ASN A 70 40.39 -32.01 -1.07
C ASN A 70 39.35 -31.49 -2.06
N TYR A 71 39.45 -30.19 -2.36
CA TYR A 71 38.49 -29.52 -3.21
C TYR A 71 38.64 -29.80 -4.71
N ALA A 72 39.64 -30.60 -5.10
CA ALA A 72 39.84 -31.02 -6.48
C ALA A 72 39.03 -32.28 -6.85
N ARG A 73 38.58 -33.05 -5.85
CA ARG A 73 37.70 -34.22 -6.06
C ARG A 73 36.28 -34.00 -5.54
N GLN A 74 36.11 -33.20 -4.51
CA GLN A 74 34.82 -32.81 -3.97
C GLN A 74 34.73 -31.29 -4.03
N ASN A 75 33.69 -30.71 -4.63
CA ASN A 75 33.60 -29.25 -4.69
C ASN A 75 33.56 -28.67 -3.27
N TYR A 76 34.04 -27.44 -3.11
CA TYR A 76 33.97 -26.73 -1.83
C TYR A 76 32.51 -26.60 -1.37
N GLU A 77 32.15 -27.30 -0.29
CA GLU A 77 30.86 -27.18 0.36
C GLU A 77 30.95 -26.22 1.54
N ARG A 78 29.95 -25.35 1.67
CA ARG A 78 29.95 -24.28 2.67
C ARG A 78 29.68 -24.85 4.06
N TYR A 79 30.60 -24.60 4.98
CA TYR A 79 30.66 -25.20 6.33
C TYR A 79 29.43 -25.02 7.23
N VAL A 80 28.61 -23.99 7.01
CA VAL A 80 27.31 -23.80 7.68
C VAL A 80 26.43 -23.01 6.71
N SER A 81 25.35 -23.64 6.24
CA SER A 81 24.44 -23.08 5.24
C SER A 81 23.01 -22.92 5.80
N THR A 82 22.84 -22.92 7.12
CA THR A 82 21.50 -22.81 7.72
C THR A 82 20.87 -21.43 7.57
N GLU A 83 21.65 -20.36 7.65
CA GLU A 83 21.15 -18.98 7.61
C GLU A 83 20.81 -18.48 6.20
N LEU A 84 21.23 -19.15 5.13
CA LEU A 84 20.88 -18.79 3.74
C LEU A 84 19.71 -19.61 3.19
N GLU A 85 19.48 -20.79 3.76
CA GLU A 85 18.38 -21.67 3.37
C GLU A 85 17.05 -21.28 4.02
N GLY A 86 17.08 -20.46 5.08
CA GLY A 86 15.88 -19.96 5.77
C GLY A 86 15.37 -20.86 6.89
N PHE A 87 14.27 -20.43 7.51
CA PHE A 87 13.60 -21.12 8.60
C PHE A 87 12.72 -22.24 8.06
N ARG A 88 12.75 -23.40 8.71
CA ARG A 88 11.82 -24.49 8.40
C ARG A 88 10.45 -24.15 8.98
N THR A 89 9.42 -24.19 8.15
CA THR A 89 8.03 -23.99 8.56
C THR A 89 7.32 -25.35 8.58
N TYR A 90 6.53 -25.59 9.62
CA TYR A 90 5.78 -26.82 9.83
C TYR A 90 4.29 -26.48 9.95
N ASP A 91 3.42 -27.42 9.60
CA ASP A 91 1.98 -27.29 9.87
C ASP A 91 1.68 -27.51 11.36
N LEU A 92 0.41 -27.34 11.77
CA LEU A 92 -0.03 -27.59 13.15
C LEU A 92 0.17 -29.05 13.61
N TYR A 93 0.35 -29.99 12.69
CA TYR A 93 0.58 -31.41 12.97
C TYR A 93 2.08 -31.79 12.97
N GLY A 94 2.97 -30.81 12.79
CA GLY A 94 4.41 -31.02 12.75
C GLY A 94 4.95 -31.53 11.41
N ASN A 95 4.14 -31.55 10.34
CA ASN A 95 4.62 -31.89 9.00
C ASN A 95 5.42 -30.74 8.42
N TYR A 96 6.54 -31.06 7.77
CA TYR A 96 7.38 -30.07 7.11
C TYR A 96 6.67 -29.49 5.87
N ILE A 97 6.47 -28.17 5.86
CA ILE A 97 5.85 -27.46 4.73
C ILE A 97 6.94 -26.98 3.76
N THR A 98 7.85 -26.16 4.25
CA THR A 98 8.88 -25.53 3.42
C THR A 98 10.01 -24.98 4.29
N ARG A 99 11.05 -24.44 3.64
CA ARG A 99 12.12 -23.72 4.29
C ARG A 99 12.45 -22.47 3.49
N GLY A 100 12.46 -21.32 4.16
CA GLY A 100 12.69 -20.04 3.50
C GLY A 100 12.62 -18.84 4.45
N PHE A 101 12.54 -17.64 3.89
CA PHE A 101 12.36 -16.40 4.64
C PHE A 101 11.00 -15.79 4.30
N GLU A 102 10.34 -15.23 5.32
CA GLU A 102 9.19 -14.38 5.09
C GLU A 102 9.67 -12.99 4.64
N VAL A 103 9.60 -12.75 3.32
CA VAL A 103 10.06 -11.49 2.71
C VAL A 103 8.96 -10.42 2.71
N TYR A 104 7.71 -10.84 2.52
CA TYR A 104 6.55 -9.97 2.52
C TYR A 104 5.37 -10.71 3.15
N ASN A 105 4.61 -10.02 4.00
CA ASN A 105 3.37 -10.50 4.56
C ASN A 105 2.37 -9.35 4.62
N TRP A 106 1.17 -9.62 4.12
CA TRP A 106 0.01 -8.76 4.29
C TRP A 106 -1.15 -9.63 4.76
N SER A 107 -1.56 -9.44 6.01
CA SER A 107 -2.71 -10.12 6.61
C SER A 107 -3.73 -9.09 7.10
N MET A 108 -5.00 -9.48 7.05
CA MET A 108 -6.11 -8.71 7.60
C MET A 108 -6.99 -9.65 8.40
N ASP A 109 -6.88 -9.55 9.72
CA ASP A 109 -7.68 -10.31 10.66
C ASP A 109 -8.84 -9.45 11.18
N SER A 110 -10.06 -9.97 11.13
CA SER A 110 -11.27 -9.26 11.54
C SER A 110 -12.26 -10.26 12.16
N PRO A 111 -12.92 -9.93 13.29
CA PRO A 111 -12.84 -8.67 14.03
C PRO A 111 -11.71 -8.65 15.09
N VAL A 112 -10.77 -7.70 15.01
CA VAL A 112 -9.69 -7.46 15.98
C VAL A 112 -9.33 -5.97 16.00
N THR A 113 -9.09 -5.38 17.18
CA THR A 113 -8.54 -4.03 17.33
C THR A 113 -7.08 -4.03 16.85
N SER A 114 -6.81 -3.58 15.63
CA SER A 114 -5.50 -3.68 14.94
C SER A 114 -5.18 -5.04 14.32
N GLY A 115 -6.03 -5.50 13.41
CA GLY A 115 -5.84 -6.77 12.69
C GLY A 115 -5.17 -6.64 11.31
N SER A 116 -4.87 -5.44 10.83
CA SER A 116 -4.21 -5.23 9.53
C SER A 116 -2.72 -5.16 9.68
N THR A 117 -2.01 -6.21 9.29
CA THR A 117 -0.56 -6.27 9.37
C THR A 117 0.05 -6.24 7.97
N VAL A 118 0.96 -5.30 7.73
CA VAL A 118 1.85 -5.34 6.56
C VAL A 118 3.29 -5.36 7.06
N ARG A 119 4.00 -6.44 6.75
CA ARG A 119 5.40 -6.63 7.09
C ARG A 119 6.21 -6.81 5.81
N LYS A 120 7.22 -5.96 5.64
CA LYS A 120 8.26 -6.07 4.61
C LYS A 120 9.57 -6.42 5.30
N GLY A 121 10.06 -7.65 5.14
CA GLY A 121 11.28 -8.13 5.80
C GLY A 121 12.54 -7.37 5.35
N PRO A 122 13.67 -7.41 6.09
CA PRO A 122 14.89 -6.71 5.69
C PRO A 122 15.42 -7.15 4.32
N LYS A 123 15.19 -8.41 3.96
CA LYS A 123 15.56 -8.97 2.64
C LYS A 123 14.75 -8.38 1.49
N TYR A 124 13.54 -7.88 1.74
CA TYR A 124 12.69 -7.25 0.73
C TYR A 124 13.41 -6.08 0.07
N SER A 125 13.92 -5.14 0.86
CA SER A 125 14.64 -3.97 0.35
C SER A 125 16.10 -4.27 0.01
N ARG A 126 16.77 -5.16 0.76
CA ARG A 126 18.22 -5.43 0.57
C ARG A 126 18.52 -6.40 -0.57
N TRP A 127 17.86 -7.56 -0.60
CA TRP A 127 18.16 -8.61 -1.58
C TRP A 127 17.34 -8.44 -2.85
N PHE A 128 16.05 -8.10 -2.69
CA PHE A 128 15.11 -7.97 -3.80
C PHE A 128 14.92 -6.52 -4.27
N GLN A 129 15.61 -5.54 -3.66
CA GLN A 129 15.54 -4.13 -4.06
C GLN A 129 14.09 -3.61 -4.13
N SER A 130 13.25 -4.02 -3.17
CA SER A 130 11.82 -3.68 -3.10
C SER A 130 10.99 -4.15 -4.31
N LEU A 131 11.43 -5.20 -5.02
CA LEU A 131 10.72 -5.82 -6.13
C LEU A 131 10.87 -7.34 -6.11
N ILE A 132 9.77 -8.04 -5.86
CA ILE A 132 9.71 -9.51 -5.95
C ILE A 132 8.84 -9.87 -7.15
N VAL A 133 9.37 -10.67 -8.05
CA VAL A 133 8.62 -11.22 -9.19
C VAL A 133 8.67 -12.74 -9.11
N SER A 134 7.51 -13.36 -9.07
CA SER A 134 7.34 -14.79 -9.25
C SER A 134 6.61 -15.01 -10.57
N SER A 135 7.11 -15.91 -11.42
CA SER A 135 6.51 -16.20 -12.72
C SER A 135 6.42 -17.70 -12.94
N MET A 136 5.31 -18.14 -13.51
CA MET A 136 5.12 -19.50 -13.97
C MET A 136 4.57 -19.50 -15.39
N SER A 137 4.95 -20.52 -16.17
CA SER A 137 4.34 -20.78 -17.47
C SER A 137 4.12 -22.27 -17.66
N LYS A 138 3.01 -22.62 -18.32
CA LYS A 138 2.71 -23.99 -18.71
C LYS A 138 1.89 -23.99 -20.00
N GLY A 139 2.52 -24.39 -21.10
CA GLY A 139 1.90 -24.32 -22.42
C GLY A 139 1.63 -22.86 -22.79
N GLN A 140 0.36 -22.56 -23.06
CA GLN A 140 -0.12 -21.22 -23.43
C GLN A 140 -0.50 -20.34 -22.23
N PHE A 141 -0.41 -20.87 -21.01
CA PHE A 141 -0.75 -20.14 -19.79
C PHE A 141 0.51 -19.51 -19.19
N TYR A 142 0.43 -18.21 -18.96
CA TYR A 142 1.46 -17.40 -18.31
C TYR A 142 0.85 -16.71 -17.10
N SER A 143 1.55 -16.74 -15.97
CA SER A 143 1.11 -16.11 -14.73
C SER A 143 2.32 -15.50 -14.04
N SER A 144 2.21 -14.25 -13.59
CA SER A 144 3.25 -13.57 -12.84
C SER A 144 2.64 -12.80 -11.67
N MET A 145 3.22 -12.98 -10.49
CA MET A 145 2.90 -12.20 -9.30
C MET A 145 4.08 -11.30 -8.98
N THR A 146 3.83 -10.00 -8.96
CA THR A 146 4.81 -8.96 -8.70
C THR A 146 4.42 -8.20 -7.44
N ILE A 147 5.34 -8.07 -6.48
CA ILE A 147 5.16 -7.28 -5.26
C ILE A 147 6.23 -6.21 -5.23
N GLY A 148 5.85 -4.94 -5.22
CA GLY A 148 6.80 -3.85 -5.32
C GLY A 148 6.34 -2.54 -4.69
N GLU A 149 7.28 -1.65 -4.41
CA GLU A 149 6.98 -0.32 -3.84
C GLU A 149 6.74 0.75 -4.90
N ALA A 150 7.25 0.54 -6.12
CA ALA A 150 7.19 1.50 -7.23
C ALA A 150 6.99 0.76 -8.57
N LEU A 151 5.85 0.08 -8.71
CA LEU A 151 5.45 -0.58 -9.94
C LEU A 151 4.84 0.44 -10.91
N ARG A 152 5.38 0.52 -12.14
CA ARG A 152 4.70 1.25 -13.21
C ARG A 152 3.54 0.39 -13.70
N THR A 153 2.32 0.78 -13.34
CA THR A 153 1.12 -0.01 -13.63
C THR A 153 0.10 0.86 -14.34
N THR A 154 -0.45 0.37 -15.44
CA THR A 154 -1.54 1.02 -16.18
C THR A 154 -2.53 -0.05 -16.62
N LEU A 155 -3.79 0.09 -16.22
CA LEU A 155 -4.89 -0.77 -16.66
C LEU A 155 -5.49 -0.18 -17.93
N THR A 156 -6.09 1.00 -17.81
CA THR A 156 -6.61 1.80 -18.94
C THR A 156 -6.42 3.30 -18.64
N PRO A 157 -6.39 4.17 -19.66
CA PRO A 157 -6.21 5.62 -19.50
C PRO A 157 -7.21 6.31 -18.55
N LEU A 158 -8.51 5.99 -18.62
CA LEU A 158 -9.53 6.66 -17.79
C LEU A 158 -9.70 6.06 -16.39
N THR A 159 -9.14 4.88 -16.11
CA THR A 159 -9.34 4.21 -14.80
C THR A 159 -8.12 4.26 -13.90
N PHE A 160 -7.00 3.67 -14.32
CA PHE A 160 -5.84 3.49 -13.46
C PHE A 160 -4.54 3.56 -14.26
N SER A 161 -3.81 4.64 -14.05
CA SER A 161 -2.42 4.78 -14.47
C SER A 161 -1.60 5.39 -13.34
N LYS A 162 -0.69 4.59 -12.76
CA LYS A 162 0.19 5.03 -11.68
C LYS A 162 1.66 4.81 -12.05
N PRO A 163 2.51 5.85 -11.96
CA PRO A 163 3.94 5.71 -12.22
C PRO A 163 4.67 4.87 -11.17
N ALA A 164 4.23 4.95 -9.91
CA ALA A 164 4.81 4.24 -8.78
C ALA A 164 3.68 3.69 -7.89
N PHE A 165 3.14 2.53 -8.28
CA PHE A 165 2.18 1.77 -7.49
C PHE A 165 2.91 0.91 -6.45
N ASN A 166 2.54 1.05 -5.18
CA ASN A 166 3.04 0.22 -4.09
C ASN A 166 2.00 -0.85 -3.79
N GLY A 167 2.33 -2.12 -3.98
CA GLY A 167 1.38 -3.20 -3.75
C GLY A 167 1.73 -4.49 -4.47
N VAL A 168 0.69 -5.29 -4.65
CA VAL A 168 0.73 -6.58 -5.34
C VAL A 168 0.02 -6.42 -6.68
N GLN A 169 0.67 -6.89 -7.73
CA GLN A 169 0.11 -7.05 -9.07
C GLN A 169 0.21 -8.52 -9.47
N TRP A 170 -0.91 -9.11 -9.88
CA TRP A 170 -0.94 -10.45 -10.43
C TRP A 170 -1.46 -10.42 -11.85
N ASP A 171 -0.61 -10.81 -12.79
CA ASP A 171 -0.89 -10.84 -14.22
C ASP A 171 -1.06 -12.28 -14.68
N PHE A 172 -2.06 -12.50 -15.50
CA PHE A 172 -2.37 -13.77 -16.13
C PHE A 172 -2.63 -13.53 -17.62
N ALA A 173 -2.03 -14.37 -18.45
CA ALA A 173 -2.22 -14.33 -19.89
C ALA A 173 -2.38 -15.75 -20.46
N ALA A 174 -3.32 -15.87 -21.39
CA ALA A 174 -3.57 -17.01 -22.25
C ALA A 174 -3.81 -16.51 -23.68
N ASP A 175 -3.97 -17.41 -24.65
CA ASP A 175 -4.11 -17.07 -26.08
C ASP A 175 -5.12 -15.95 -26.38
N LYS A 176 -6.30 -15.97 -25.74
CA LYS A 176 -7.38 -14.99 -25.99
C LYS A 176 -7.74 -14.14 -24.77
N TYR A 177 -7.13 -14.40 -23.62
CA TYR A 177 -7.53 -13.82 -22.35
C TYR A 177 -6.33 -13.24 -21.62
N GLN A 178 -6.45 -12.01 -21.16
CA GLN A 178 -5.49 -11.39 -20.27
C GLN A 178 -6.24 -10.88 -19.04
N MET A 179 -5.62 -10.97 -17.87
CA MET A 179 -6.19 -10.51 -16.62
C MET A 179 -5.08 -9.97 -15.73
N THR A 180 -5.34 -8.83 -15.11
CA THR A 180 -4.46 -8.21 -14.12
C THR A 180 -5.27 -7.92 -12.86
N LEU A 181 -4.82 -8.41 -11.71
CA LEU A 181 -5.34 -8.05 -10.40
C LEU A 181 -4.34 -7.14 -9.69
N LEU A 182 -4.85 -6.09 -9.04
CA LEU A 182 -4.07 -5.18 -8.20
C LEU A 182 -4.62 -5.23 -6.79
N ALA A 183 -3.73 -5.25 -5.81
CA ALA A 183 -4.10 -5.12 -4.40
C ALA A 183 -3.06 -4.26 -3.68
N SER A 184 -3.51 -3.31 -2.87
CA SER A 184 -2.62 -2.46 -2.07
C SER A 184 -3.31 -1.95 -0.82
N ARG A 185 -2.56 -1.78 0.26
CA ARG A 185 -2.95 -0.92 1.38
C ARG A 185 -2.41 0.48 1.11
N LEU A 186 -3.22 1.39 0.55
CA LEU A 186 -2.73 2.74 0.20
C LEU A 186 -2.36 3.53 1.46
N ALA A 187 -3.20 3.43 2.49
CA ALA A 187 -2.94 4.11 3.75
C ALA A 187 -1.81 3.38 4.48
N SER A 188 -0.62 4.00 4.47
CA SER A 188 0.60 3.44 5.03
C SER A 188 0.92 2.02 4.53
N PRO A 189 1.52 1.89 3.33
CA PRO A 189 1.82 0.60 2.68
C PRO A 189 2.92 -0.23 3.38
N GLY A 190 3.29 0.15 4.61
CA GLY A 190 4.37 -0.46 5.38
C GLY A 190 5.76 -0.06 4.88
N SER A 191 6.71 0.01 5.80
CA SER A 191 8.14 0.17 5.51
C SER A 191 8.89 -1.13 5.74
N ALA A 192 10.02 -1.31 5.05
CA ALA A 192 10.92 -2.42 5.34
C ALA A 192 11.42 -2.37 6.79
N VAL A 193 11.27 -3.47 7.52
CA VAL A 193 11.72 -3.57 8.92
C VAL A 193 13.24 -3.74 8.99
N GLN A 194 13.85 -3.35 10.11
CA GLN A 194 15.31 -3.36 10.28
C GLN A 194 15.86 -4.76 10.57
N PHE A 195 15.14 -5.58 11.34
CA PHE A 195 15.56 -6.91 11.77
C PHE A 195 14.51 -7.96 11.39
N GLU A 196 14.93 -9.22 11.21
CA GLU A 196 14.02 -10.31 10.80
C GLU A 196 12.89 -10.55 11.81
N ASN A 197 13.16 -10.36 13.10
CA ASN A 197 12.18 -10.58 14.17
C ASN A 197 11.31 -9.35 14.47
N SER A 198 11.50 -8.24 13.74
CA SER A 198 10.68 -7.04 13.91
C SER A 198 9.26 -7.29 13.39
N LEU A 199 8.27 -6.82 14.16
CA LEU A 199 6.87 -6.82 13.76
C LEU A 199 6.66 -5.88 12.57
N GLY A 200 5.66 -6.21 11.75
CA GLY A 200 5.20 -5.33 10.68
C GLY A 200 4.45 -4.12 11.20
N GLN A 201 4.00 -3.28 10.29
CA GLN A 201 3.09 -2.19 10.63
C GLN A 201 1.68 -2.72 10.81
N ILE A 202 1.12 -2.49 11.98
CA ILE A 202 -0.22 -2.92 12.38
C ILE A 202 -1.15 -1.70 12.43
N LEU A 203 -2.34 -1.81 11.84
CA LEU A 203 -3.38 -0.77 11.83
C LEU A 203 -4.77 -1.36 12.12
N GLY A 204 -5.63 -0.57 12.78
CA GLY A 204 -7.06 -0.87 12.96
C GLY A 204 -7.88 -0.45 11.75
N ASP A 205 -7.69 0.78 11.29
CA ASP A 205 -8.32 1.31 10.09
C ASP A 205 -7.32 1.39 8.94
N MET A 206 -7.79 1.11 7.72
CA MET A 206 -6.96 1.11 6.53
C MET A 206 -7.74 1.51 5.29
N THR A 207 -7.06 2.09 4.30
CA THR A 207 -7.63 2.30 2.96
C THR A 207 -6.99 1.29 2.02
N ASN A 208 -7.79 0.37 1.49
CA ASN A 208 -7.31 -0.64 0.55
C ASN A 208 -7.73 -0.30 -0.88
N LEU A 209 -6.86 -0.64 -1.83
CA LEU A 209 -7.09 -0.63 -3.27
C LEU A 209 -7.26 -2.07 -3.71
N PHE A 210 -8.33 -2.34 -4.45
CA PHE A 210 -8.48 -3.55 -5.24
C PHE A 210 -8.77 -3.16 -6.67
N GLY A 211 -7.99 -3.70 -7.60
CA GLY A 211 -8.15 -3.47 -9.04
C GLY A 211 -8.24 -4.79 -9.78
N MET A 212 -9.03 -4.80 -10.83
CA MET A 212 -9.10 -5.89 -11.79
C MET A 212 -9.21 -5.29 -13.18
N HIS A 213 -8.42 -5.79 -14.10
CA HIS A 213 -8.59 -5.58 -15.53
C HIS A 213 -8.64 -6.94 -16.21
N SER A 214 -9.59 -7.15 -17.10
CA SER A 214 -9.65 -8.31 -17.95
C SER A 214 -9.82 -7.89 -19.40
N LYS A 215 -9.15 -8.59 -20.31
CA LYS A 215 -9.17 -8.33 -21.74
C LYS A 215 -9.41 -9.63 -22.48
N VAL A 216 -10.37 -9.59 -23.40
CA VAL A 216 -10.78 -10.72 -24.24
C VAL A 216 -10.60 -10.35 -25.70
N GLN A 217 -9.89 -11.20 -26.43
CA GLN A 217 -9.78 -11.10 -27.88
C GLN A 217 -11.00 -11.79 -28.53
N LEU A 218 -11.87 -11.00 -29.17
CA LEU A 218 -13.10 -11.50 -29.80
C LEU A 218 -12.85 -12.07 -31.21
N GLY A 219 -11.81 -11.59 -31.88
CA GLY A 219 -11.40 -12.00 -33.23
C GLY A 219 -9.97 -11.58 -33.52
N ASP A 220 -9.59 -11.55 -34.79
CA ASP A 220 -8.18 -11.26 -35.16
C ASP A 220 -7.80 -9.79 -34.91
N PHE A 221 -8.78 -8.88 -34.94
CA PHE A 221 -8.59 -7.43 -34.90
C PHE A 221 -9.28 -6.73 -33.72
N SER A 222 -10.22 -7.39 -33.02
CA SER A 222 -11.06 -6.72 -32.01
C SER A 222 -10.81 -7.25 -30.60
N LYS A 223 -10.68 -6.34 -29.64
CA LYS A 223 -10.45 -6.65 -28.23
C LYS A 223 -11.45 -5.90 -27.36
N LEU A 224 -12.04 -6.59 -26.39
CA LEU A 224 -12.92 -6.01 -25.38
C LEU A 224 -12.23 -6.08 -24.03
N GLY A 225 -12.27 -5.00 -23.26
CA GLY A 225 -11.75 -4.97 -21.91
C GLY A 225 -12.79 -4.49 -20.90
N PHE A 226 -12.63 -5.00 -19.67
CA PHE A 226 -13.39 -4.62 -18.50
C PHE A 226 -12.42 -4.27 -17.39
N THR A 227 -12.66 -3.15 -16.71
CA THR A 227 -11.87 -2.71 -15.57
C THR A 227 -12.77 -2.43 -14.38
N TYR A 228 -12.39 -2.88 -13.21
CA TYR A 228 -13.00 -2.50 -11.94
C TYR A 228 -11.90 -2.07 -10.97
N LEU A 229 -12.03 -0.88 -10.42
CA LEU A 229 -11.14 -0.36 -9.39
C LEU A 229 -11.97 0.06 -8.19
N ASN A 230 -11.54 -0.32 -7.00
CA ASN A 230 -12.16 0.07 -5.75
C ASN A 230 -11.07 0.57 -4.79
N ILE A 231 -11.32 1.71 -4.17
CA ILE A 231 -10.54 2.26 -3.07
C ILE A 231 -11.52 2.52 -1.95
N ALA A 232 -11.36 1.85 -0.82
CA ALA A 232 -12.29 1.99 0.29
C ALA A 232 -11.60 1.88 1.65
N ASN A 233 -12.18 2.56 2.63
CA ASN A 233 -11.80 2.45 4.03
C ASN A 233 -12.41 1.19 4.64
N PHE A 234 -11.58 0.43 5.34
CA PHE A 234 -11.92 -0.79 6.07
C PHE A 234 -11.47 -0.64 7.51
N SER A 235 -12.22 -1.24 8.44
CA SER A 235 -11.87 -1.30 9.85
C SER A 235 -11.82 -2.75 10.32
N THR A 236 -10.70 -3.15 10.93
CA THR A 236 -10.58 -4.49 11.52
C THR A 236 -11.38 -4.64 12.81
N GLY A 237 -11.77 -3.54 13.45
CA GLY A 237 -12.65 -3.59 14.62
C GLY A 237 -14.07 -4.07 14.29
N ARG A 238 -14.48 -3.94 13.03
CA ARG A 238 -15.76 -4.44 12.50
C ARG A 238 -15.62 -5.88 12.01
N LYS A 239 -16.74 -6.62 11.94
CA LYS A 239 -16.76 -7.92 11.28
C LYS A 239 -16.48 -7.76 9.79
N LEU A 240 -15.95 -8.80 9.15
CA LEU A 240 -15.64 -8.74 7.72
C LEU A 240 -16.88 -8.43 6.85
N GLY A 241 -18.06 -8.95 7.23
CA GLY A 241 -19.32 -8.68 6.51
C GLY A 241 -19.84 -7.25 6.66
N ASP A 242 -19.45 -6.55 7.74
CA ASP A 242 -19.87 -5.17 8.02
C ASP A 242 -18.93 -4.16 7.34
N ASN A 243 -17.85 -4.64 6.72
CA ASN A 243 -16.95 -3.85 5.90
C ASN A 243 -17.44 -3.80 4.45
N SER A 244 -18.12 -2.70 4.10
CA SER A 244 -18.63 -2.50 2.74
C SER A 244 -17.52 -2.12 1.75
N LEU A 245 -17.64 -2.56 0.48
CA LEU A 245 -16.81 -2.04 -0.63
C LEU A 245 -17.08 -0.55 -0.92
N LYS A 246 -18.17 0.01 -0.40
CA LYS A 246 -18.42 1.46 -0.40
C LYS A 246 -17.64 2.20 0.70
N GLY A 247 -16.88 1.45 1.48
CA GLY A 247 -16.12 1.92 2.63
C GLY A 247 -16.96 2.14 3.88
N VAL A 248 -16.25 2.23 4.99
CA VAL A 248 -16.76 2.60 6.31
C VAL A 248 -16.01 3.81 6.85
N LEU A 249 -16.61 4.53 7.79
CA LEU A 249 -15.90 5.57 8.52
C LEU A 249 -14.82 4.93 9.40
N THR A 250 -13.65 5.55 9.44
CA THR A 250 -12.59 5.18 10.38
C THR A 250 -13.01 5.53 11.82
N GLU A 251 -12.34 4.95 12.81
CA GLU A 251 -12.58 5.24 14.23
C GLU A 251 -12.42 6.75 14.51
N ALA A 252 -11.40 7.38 13.93
CA ALA A 252 -11.20 8.83 14.05
C ALA A 252 -12.32 9.65 13.39
N GLN A 253 -12.80 9.22 12.23
CA GLN A 253 -13.89 9.90 11.51
C GLN A 253 -15.25 9.75 12.22
N ASN A 254 -15.46 8.64 12.95
CA ASN A 254 -16.71 8.34 13.66
C ASN A 254 -16.62 8.57 15.17
N GLY A 255 -15.57 9.23 15.67
CA GLY A 255 -15.30 9.40 17.09
C GLY A 255 -16.13 10.47 17.81
N GLY A 256 -17.15 11.05 17.15
CA GLY A 256 -17.96 12.11 17.71
C GLY A 256 -19.26 12.37 16.93
N ASN A 257 -19.92 13.48 17.26
CA ASN A 257 -21.11 13.97 16.57
C ASN A 257 -20.76 15.24 15.77
N VAL A 258 -21.55 15.51 14.73
CA VAL A 258 -21.44 16.75 13.97
C VAL A 258 -22.06 17.89 14.77
N GLU A 259 -21.22 18.76 15.30
CA GLU A 259 -21.63 19.89 16.13
C GLU A 259 -21.67 21.19 15.33
N THR A 260 -20.75 21.31 14.36
CA THR A 260 -20.63 22.50 13.51
C THR A 260 -20.29 22.07 12.09
N ILE A 261 -20.91 22.75 11.12
CA ILE A 261 -20.57 22.65 9.70
C ILE A 261 -20.21 24.04 9.20
N VAL A 262 -19.17 24.13 8.38
CA VAL A 262 -18.78 25.36 7.70
C VAL A 262 -18.83 25.13 6.21
N LEU A 263 -19.66 25.90 5.51
CA LEU A 263 -19.63 25.99 4.06
C LEU A 263 -18.71 27.14 3.67
N ARG A 264 -17.79 26.90 2.73
CA ARG A 264 -16.98 27.94 2.12
C ARG A 264 -17.38 28.11 0.67
N LEU A 265 -17.72 29.34 0.32
CA LEU A 265 -18.07 29.79 -1.01
C LEU A 265 -16.96 30.72 -1.49
N SER A 266 -16.33 30.37 -2.60
CA SER A 266 -15.30 31.18 -3.24
C SER A 266 -15.54 31.28 -4.74
N ASP A 267 -14.83 32.22 -5.36
CA ASP A 267 -14.67 32.28 -6.80
C ASP A 267 -13.87 31.06 -7.31
N ASP A 268 -14.30 30.43 -8.40
CA ASP A 268 -13.57 29.30 -9.02
C ASP A 268 -12.46 29.80 -9.96
N SER A 269 -12.58 31.03 -10.49
CA SER A 269 -11.58 31.72 -11.32
C SER A 269 -11.14 33.05 -10.68
N PRO A 270 -10.56 33.04 -9.47
CA PRO A 270 -10.28 34.25 -8.68
C PRO A 270 -9.29 35.25 -9.31
N GLU A 271 -8.65 34.86 -10.42
CA GLU A 271 -7.60 35.60 -11.11
C GLU A 271 -8.14 36.75 -11.97
N ASP A 272 -9.42 36.68 -12.38
CA ASP A 272 -10.05 37.72 -13.20
C ASP A 272 -10.65 38.86 -12.37
N GLY A 273 -10.99 38.60 -11.10
CA GLY A 273 -11.64 39.53 -10.19
C GLY A 273 -13.04 39.98 -10.63
N VAL A 274 -13.72 39.21 -11.48
CA VAL A 274 -15.02 39.56 -12.05
C VAL A 274 -15.99 38.39 -11.98
N GLY A 275 -17.10 38.59 -11.27
CA GLY A 275 -18.22 37.64 -11.35
C GLY A 275 -17.99 36.36 -10.55
N GLY A 276 -17.48 36.48 -9.33
CA GLY A 276 -17.39 35.34 -8.40
C GLY A 276 -18.75 34.90 -7.82
N ALA A 277 -18.68 34.00 -6.85
CA ALA A 277 -19.83 33.34 -6.24
C ALA A 277 -20.87 34.31 -5.65
N GLN A 278 -22.13 34.19 -6.07
CA GLN A 278 -23.25 34.96 -5.53
C GLN A 278 -24.25 34.07 -4.81
N LEU A 279 -24.38 34.24 -3.49
CA LEU A 279 -25.35 33.53 -2.66
C LEU A 279 -26.64 34.35 -2.48
N PHE A 280 -27.78 33.76 -2.84
CA PHE A 280 -29.11 34.36 -2.71
C PHE A 280 -29.89 33.82 -1.51
N ALA A 281 -29.83 32.51 -1.29
CA ALA A 281 -30.54 31.84 -0.20
C ALA A 281 -29.80 30.57 0.20
N GLU A 282 -30.03 30.16 1.44
CA GLU A 282 -29.50 28.93 2.00
C GLU A 282 -30.57 28.28 2.88
N ARG A 283 -30.48 26.96 3.02
CA ARG A 283 -31.37 26.16 3.85
C ARG A 283 -30.62 24.92 4.31
N ILE A 284 -30.86 24.52 5.56
CA ILE A 284 -30.38 23.27 6.14
C ILE A 284 -31.56 22.35 6.41
N ILE A 285 -31.42 21.10 5.97
CA ILE A 285 -32.40 20.03 6.12
C ILE A 285 -31.73 18.92 6.92
N ILE A 286 -32.37 18.41 7.96
CA ILE A 286 -31.83 17.37 8.83
C ILE A 286 -32.82 16.22 8.85
N ASN A 287 -32.37 15.01 8.53
CA ASN A 287 -33.23 13.82 8.42
C ASN A 287 -34.50 14.06 7.55
N GLY A 288 -34.40 14.88 6.52
CA GLY A 288 -35.52 15.25 5.64
C GLY A 288 -36.45 16.36 6.14
N VAL A 289 -36.23 16.89 7.35
CA VAL A 289 -37.01 17.99 7.95
C VAL A 289 -36.24 19.31 7.84
N ASP A 290 -36.96 20.41 7.60
CA ASP A 290 -36.38 21.74 7.48
C ASP A 290 -36.09 22.36 8.84
N HIS A 291 -34.88 22.92 9.01
CA HIS A 291 -34.45 23.55 10.26
C HIS A 291 -34.12 25.05 10.09
N PRO A 292 -35.14 25.91 9.90
CA PRO A 292 -34.95 27.35 9.71
C PRO A 292 -34.41 28.08 10.96
N GLU A 293 -34.46 27.45 12.14
CA GLU A 293 -33.89 28.00 13.37
C GLU A 293 -32.36 28.00 13.37
N ILE A 294 -31.72 27.12 12.58
CA ILE A 294 -30.26 27.03 12.47
C ILE A 294 -29.79 28.02 11.42
N VAL A 295 -29.64 29.29 11.84
CA VAL A 295 -29.17 30.37 10.96
C VAL A 295 -27.63 30.40 10.93
N PRO A 296 -26.99 30.30 9.75
CA PRO A 296 -25.54 30.35 9.66
C PRO A 296 -25.00 31.71 10.05
N SER A 297 -23.81 31.71 10.66
CA SER A 297 -23.04 32.93 10.93
C SER A 297 -22.11 33.21 9.74
N PRO A 298 -22.40 34.22 8.88
CA PRO A 298 -21.58 34.53 7.72
C PRO A 298 -20.29 35.27 8.13
N ARG A 299 -19.17 34.87 7.57
CA ARG A 299 -17.86 35.50 7.72
C ARG A 299 -17.23 35.71 6.34
N GLY A 300 -16.74 36.92 6.09
CA GLY A 300 -16.25 37.30 4.77
C GLY A 300 -17.39 37.54 3.77
N GLY A 301 -17.04 37.68 2.49
CA GLY A 301 -17.97 38.07 1.43
C GLY A 301 -18.45 39.53 1.55
N VAL A 302 -18.86 40.10 0.43
CA VAL A 302 -19.34 41.48 0.32
C VAL A 302 -20.84 41.45 0.09
N ARG A 303 -21.60 42.07 1.00
CA ARG A 303 -23.05 42.22 0.83
C ARG A 303 -23.36 43.35 -0.17
N ARG A 304 -23.98 43.02 -1.30
CA ARG A 304 -24.42 43.99 -2.32
C ARG A 304 -25.82 43.61 -2.81
N ALA A 305 -26.72 44.59 -2.92
CA ALA A 305 -28.05 44.40 -3.52
C ALA A 305 -28.89 43.21 -2.99
N GLY A 306 -28.72 42.83 -1.72
CA GLY A 306 -29.46 41.71 -1.11
C GLY A 306 -28.82 40.32 -1.29
N VAL A 307 -27.67 40.22 -1.97
CA VAL A 307 -26.87 39.01 -2.10
C VAL A 307 -25.54 39.14 -1.36
N ILE A 308 -24.91 38.00 -1.06
CA ILE A 308 -23.54 37.95 -0.56
C ILE A 308 -22.64 37.45 -1.69
N GLU A 309 -21.68 38.28 -2.10
CA GLU A 309 -20.76 37.99 -3.19
C GLU A 309 -19.36 37.67 -2.65
N ALA A 310 -18.73 36.60 -3.14
CA ALA A 310 -17.33 36.27 -2.90
C ALA A 310 -16.61 36.23 -4.26
N ASN A 311 -15.76 37.24 -4.51
CA ASN A 311 -15.14 37.49 -5.81
C ASN A 311 -13.62 37.68 -5.63
N GLY A 312 -12.84 37.09 -6.54
CA GLY A 312 -11.39 37.13 -6.49
C GLY A 312 -10.87 36.38 -5.26
N ALA A 313 -10.01 37.04 -4.48
CA ALA A 313 -9.44 36.43 -3.27
C ALA A 313 -10.40 36.39 -2.06
N GLU A 314 -11.59 37.00 -2.17
CA GLU A 314 -12.58 36.98 -1.08
C GLU A 314 -13.28 35.64 -0.97
N THR A 315 -13.50 35.17 0.25
CA THR A 315 -14.23 33.94 0.55
C THR A 315 -15.38 34.23 1.51
N LEU A 316 -16.52 33.59 1.30
CA LEU A 316 -17.66 33.61 2.21
C LEU A 316 -17.73 32.28 2.95
N GLU A 317 -17.57 32.32 4.27
CA GLU A 317 -17.76 31.17 5.15
C GLU A 317 -19.11 31.28 5.87
N LEU A 318 -19.93 30.24 5.78
CA LEU A 318 -21.21 30.10 6.49
C LEU A 318 -21.06 29.05 7.57
N THR A 319 -21.01 29.48 8.84
CA THR A 319 -20.87 28.55 9.97
C THR A 319 -22.24 28.22 10.58
N TYR A 320 -22.66 26.96 10.45
CA TYR A 320 -23.85 26.39 11.06
C TYR A 320 -23.49 25.77 12.41
N ASN A 321 -24.13 26.20 13.50
CA ASN A 321 -23.90 25.67 14.84
C ASN A 321 -25.04 24.75 15.27
N ILE A 322 -24.97 23.49 14.84
CA ILE A 322 -26.02 22.49 15.03
C ILE A 322 -26.21 22.20 16.52
N ALA A 323 -25.12 21.99 17.27
CA ALA A 323 -25.20 21.64 18.68
C ALA A 323 -25.90 22.71 19.55
N ARG A 324 -25.73 24.00 19.20
CA ARG A 324 -26.34 25.12 19.93
C ARG A 324 -27.77 25.41 19.47
N ASP A 325 -27.97 25.43 18.16
CA ASP A 325 -29.14 26.03 17.54
C ASP A 325 -30.27 25.03 17.26
N PHE A 326 -29.96 23.73 17.17
CA PHE A 326 -30.95 22.67 16.92
C PHE A 326 -32.11 22.73 17.93
N ARG A 327 -33.34 22.76 17.41
CA ARG A 327 -34.58 22.60 18.18
C ARG A 327 -35.47 21.58 17.47
N GLN A 328 -36.07 20.70 18.25
CA GLN A 328 -37.01 19.72 17.70
C GLN A 328 -38.20 20.45 17.02
N GLN A 329 -38.39 20.18 15.75
CA GLN A 329 -39.53 20.60 14.94
C GLN A 329 -40.70 19.61 15.09
N PRO A 330 -41.94 20.02 14.79
CA PRO A 330 -43.11 19.13 14.92
C PRO A 330 -43.03 17.84 14.09
N ASP A 331 -42.31 17.89 12.97
CA ASP A 331 -42.15 16.77 12.03
C ASP A 331 -40.89 15.93 12.31
N ASP A 332 -40.09 16.28 13.32
CA ASP A 332 -38.88 15.53 13.70
C ASP A 332 -39.21 14.24 14.45
N GLU A 333 -38.55 13.16 14.02
CA GLU A 333 -38.50 11.90 14.77
C GLU A 333 -37.38 11.89 15.83
N ILE A 334 -36.50 12.89 15.83
CA ILE A 334 -35.35 13.02 16.73
C ILE A 334 -35.57 14.09 17.79
N THR A 335 -34.97 13.91 18.96
CA THR A 335 -35.10 14.86 20.09
C THR A 335 -33.85 15.68 20.35
N THR A 336 -32.70 15.19 19.91
CA THR A 336 -31.39 15.82 20.11
C THR A 336 -30.56 15.73 18.84
N PHE A 337 -29.62 16.67 18.67
CA PHE A 337 -28.71 16.68 17.52
C PHE A 337 -27.81 15.42 17.45
N GLN A 338 -27.62 14.73 18.57
CA GLN A 338 -26.84 13.48 18.61
C GLN A 338 -27.53 12.31 17.91
N GLU A 339 -28.83 12.43 17.61
CA GLU A 339 -29.63 11.43 16.89
C GLU A 339 -29.70 11.70 15.38
N ILE A 340 -29.06 12.77 14.90
CA ILE A 340 -29.04 13.12 13.48
C ILE A 340 -28.34 12.01 12.69
N SER A 341 -28.98 11.54 11.62
CA SER A 341 -28.43 10.54 10.70
C SER A 341 -27.97 11.13 9.37
N GLU A 342 -28.51 12.30 9.01
CA GLU A 342 -28.29 12.93 7.71
C GLU A 342 -28.47 14.44 7.83
N ILE A 343 -27.60 15.20 7.16
CA ILE A 343 -27.72 16.65 7.01
C ILE A 343 -27.54 16.98 5.54
N GLU A 344 -28.46 17.77 5.01
CA GLU A 344 -28.44 18.26 3.65
C GLU A 344 -28.48 19.79 3.64
N PHE A 345 -27.87 20.36 2.61
CA PHE A 345 -27.90 21.80 2.36
C PHE A 345 -28.53 22.07 1.02
N GLU A 346 -29.35 23.11 0.95
CA GLU A 346 -29.90 23.64 -0.29
C GLU A 346 -29.51 25.11 -0.41
N LEU A 347 -28.74 25.43 -1.46
CA LEU A 347 -28.24 26.77 -1.73
C LEU A 347 -28.80 27.28 -3.05
N VAL A 348 -29.17 28.56 -3.09
CA VAL A 348 -29.42 29.29 -4.34
C VAL A 348 -28.20 30.11 -4.66
N ILE A 349 -27.46 29.70 -5.68
CA ILE A 349 -26.19 30.31 -6.06
C ILE A 349 -26.13 30.57 -7.57
N ALA A 350 -25.35 31.56 -7.97
CA ALA A 350 -25.05 31.89 -9.36
C ALA A 350 -23.59 32.31 -9.54
N ASN A 351 -23.22 32.52 -10.81
CA ASN A 351 -21.91 32.94 -11.31
C ASN A 351 -20.81 31.87 -11.16
N ASP A 352 -19.55 32.30 -11.08
CA ASP A 352 -18.38 31.43 -10.98
C ASP A 352 -18.12 31.09 -9.51
N TYR A 353 -18.69 29.98 -9.06
CA TYR A 353 -18.66 29.58 -7.67
C TYR A 353 -17.93 28.25 -7.48
N ARG A 354 -17.29 28.12 -6.33
CA ARG A 354 -16.74 26.88 -5.79
C ARG A 354 -17.24 26.71 -4.35
N ILE A 355 -17.87 25.57 -4.09
CA ILE A 355 -18.49 25.25 -2.80
C ILE A 355 -17.66 24.16 -2.14
N GLU A 356 -17.20 24.45 -0.93
CA GLU A 356 -16.48 23.50 -0.09
C GLU A 356 -17.19 23.35 1.26
N ILE A 357 -17.06 22.18 1.89
CA ILE A 357 -17.67 21.87 3.18
C ILE A 357 -16.64 21.29 4.15
N THR A 358 -16.74 21.65 5.43
CA THR A 358 -16.00 21.04 6.54
C THR A 358 -16.89 20.93 7.78
N SER A 359 -16.50 20.10 8.74
CA SER A 359 -17.11 20.02 10.07
C SER A 359 -16.06 20.00 11.19
N ASN A 360 -16.52 19.99 12.44
CA ASN A 360 -15.68 19.76 13.62
C ASN A 360 -14.93 18.41 13.60
N LEU A 361 -15.35 17.45 12.76
CA LEU A 361 -14.72 16.13 12.64
C LEU A 361 -13.70 16.07 11.49
N GLN A 362 -13.55 17.14 10.70
CA GLN A 362 -12.65 17.20 9.54
C GLN A 362 -11.48 18.12 9.83
N VAL A 363 -10.53 17.62 10.61
CA VAL A 363 -9.30 18.35 10.92
C VAL A 363 -8.07 17.58 10.49
N ASN A 364 -7.02 18.30 10.10
CA ASN A 364 -5.72 17.72 9.84
C ASN A 364 -4.99 17.38 11.15
N ALA A 365 -3.77 16.84 11.05
CA ALA A 365 -2.97 16.46 12.22
C ALA A 365 -2.60 17.65 13.14
N GLN A 366 -2.68 18.88 12.63
CA GLN A 366 -2.45 20.13 13.34
C GLN A 366 -3.74 20.73 13.93
N GLY A 367 -4.90 20.11 13.69
CA GLY A 367 -6.20 20.59 14.14
C GLY A 367 -6.83 21.65 13.24
N GLU A 368 -6.28 21.90 12.05
CA GLU A 368 -6.84 22.85 11.08
C GLU A 368 -7.95 22.19 10.25
N PRO A 369 -9.03 22.92 9.92
CA PRO A 369 -10.15 22.37 9.17
C PRO A 369 -9.75 21.96 7.75
N VAL A 370 -10.25 20.81 7.29
CA VAL A 370 -10.04 20.26 5.95
C VAL A 370 -11.32 20.38 5.15
N PHE A 371 -11.32 21.28 4.18
CA PHE A 371 -12.43 21.53 3.29
C PHE A 371 -12.46 20.51 2.15
N LEU A 372 -13.64 19.95 1.90
CA LEU A 372 -13.90 19.06 0.77
C LEU A 372 -14.76 19.79 -0.26
N GLU A 373 -14.37 19.71 -1.53
CA GLU A 373 -15.16 20.25 -2.63
C GLU A 373 -16.46 19.47 -2.80
N VAL A 374 -17.56 20.22 -2.93
CA VAL A 374 -18.91 19.70 -3.11
C VAL A 374 -19.37 19.89 -4.55
N GLU A 375 -19.28 21.13 -5.03
CA GLU A 375 -19.76 21.52 -6.35
C GLU A 375 -19.00 22.78 -6.80
N ARG A 376 -18.85 22.93 -8.11
CA ARG A 376 -18.28 24.14 -8.74
C ARG A 376 -19.07 24.52 -9.98
N ALA A 377 -18.94 25.77 -10.42
CA ALA A 377 -19.55 26.24 -11.65
C ALA A 377 -18.92 25.57 -12.89
N HIS A 378 -19.73 25.35 -13.92
CA HIS A 378 -19.22 24.88 -15.20
C HIS A 378 -18.81 26.07 -16.06
N GLY A 379 -17.50 26.35 -16.07
CA GLY A 379 -16.93 27.53 -16.72
C GLY A 379 -17.14 28.80 -15.90
N ASN A 380 -16.56 29.89 -16.37
CA ASN A 380 -16.55 31.18 -15.69
C ASN A 380 -17.73 32.06 -16.11
N VAL A 381 -18.84 31.95 -15.39
CA VAL A 381 -20.10 32.68 -15.64
C VAL A 381 -20.16 33.90 -14.73
N SER A 382 -20.46 35.08 -15.26
CA SER A 382 -20.46 36.34 -14.49
C SER A 382 -21.77 37.15 -14.56
N ASP A 383 -22.74 36.71 -15.36
CA ASP A 383 -23.97 37.44 -15.68
C ASP A 383 -25.22 36.93 -14.94
N GLY A 384 -25.06 35.95 -14.05
CA GLY A 384 -26.14 35.33 -13.29
C GLY A 384 -26.95 34.29 -14.09
N SER A 385 -26.56 33.96 -15.33
CA SER A 385 -27.37 33.09 -16.20
C SER A 385 -27.51 31.65 -15.69
N ASN A 386 -26.60 31.22 -14.81
CA ASN A 386 -26.53 29.88 -14.25
C ASN A 386 -27.15 29.78 -12.84
N GLN A 387 -27.96 30.74 -12.42
CA GLN A 387 -28.63 30.70 -11.12
C GLN A 387 -29.44 29.40 -10.96
N ARG A 388 -29.10 28.61 -9.94
CA ARG A 388 -29.75 27.32 -9.68
C ARG A 388 -29.80 26.98 -8.19
N PHE A 389 -30.70 26.05 -7.87
CA PHE A 389 -30.69 25.36 -6.59
C PHE A 389 -29.64 24.25 -6.64
N ILE A 390 -28.78 24.20 -5.63
CA ILE A 390 -27.80 23.14 -5.43
C ILE A 390 -28.15 22.48 -4.11
N ARG A 391 -28.47 21.18 -4.18
CA ARG A 391 -28.78 20.35 -3.02
C ARG A 391 -27.72 19.28 -2.87
N PHE A 392 -27.15 19.16 -1.68
CA PHE A 392 -26.12 18.17 -1.40
C PHE A 392 -26.14 17.72 0.06
N GLU A 393 -25.81 16.45 0.26
CA GLU A 393 -25.68 15.82 1.57
C GLU A 393 -24.27 16.01 2.13
N TYR A 394 -24.16 16.31 3.42
CA TYR A 394 -22.90 16.28 4.13
C TYR A 394 -22.48 14.85 4.49
N GLY A 395 -21.23 14.51 4.24
CA GLY A 395 -20.64 13.25 4.69
C GLY A 395 -19.13 13.20 4.49
N LEU A 396 -18.47 12.28 5.20
CA LEU A 396 -17.03 12.05 5.09
C LEU A 396 -16.75 11.00 4.01
N PRO A 397 -15.68 11.15 3.21
CA PRO A 397 -15.34 10.20 2.16
C PRO A 397 -14.94 8.85 2.75
N THR A 398 -15.61 7.79 2.28
CA THR A 398 -15.36 6.41 2.73
C THR A 398 -14.81 5.53 1.63
N GLY A 399 -15.12 5.82 0.38
CA GLY A 399 -14.59 5.04 -0.74
C GLY A 399 -14.87 5.67 -2.09
N LYS A 400 -14.26 5.08 -3.12
CA LYS A 400 -14.45 5.41 -4.52
C LYS A 400 -14.31 4.15 -5.34
N ASP A 401 -15.19 3.95 -6.32
CA ASP A 401 -14.99 2.93 -7.33
C ASP A 401 -15.06 3.49 -8.75
N ILE A 402 -14.46 2.74 -9.68
CA ILE A 402 -14.46 3.04 -11.10
C ILE A 402 -14.72 1.73 -11.84
N ILE A 403 -15.72 1.75 -12.73
CA ILE A 403 -16.03 0.68 -13.67
C ILE A 403 -15.72 1.19 -15.07
N GLY A 404 -14.84 0.48 -15.79
CA GLY A 404 -14.43 0.83 -17.14
C GLY A 404 -14.77 -0.27 -18.14
N PHE A 405 -15.20 0.14 -19.33
CA PHE A 405 -15.30 -0.72 -20.50
C PHE A 405 -14.49 -0.11 -21.62
N ASN A 406 -13.63 -0.91 -22.26
CA ASN A 406 -12.87 -0.46 -23.41
C ASN A 406 -13.03 -1.41 -24.59
N PHE A 407 -13.03 -0.84 -25.78
CA PHE A 407 -13.11 -1.60 -27.02
C PHE A 407 -12.09 -1.07 -28.01
N ASP A 408 -11.24 -1.98 -28.46
CA ASP A 408 -10.12 -1.70 -29.38
C ASP A 408 -10.34 -2.48 -30.68
N ILE A 409 -10.12 -1.80 -31.80
CA ILE A 409 -9.97 -2.39 -33.14
C ILE A 409 -8.57 -2.04 -33.62
N ASP A 410 -7.80 -3.06 -33.95
CA ASP A 410 -6.45 -2.94 -34.48
C ASP A 410 -6.42 -3.39 -35.95
N ASP A 411 -5.97 -2.50 -36.83
CA ASP A 411 -5.60 -2.75 -38.24
C ASP A 411 -6.62 -3.55 -39.09
N ILE A 412 -7.87 -3.10 -39.14
CA ILE A 412 -8.83 -3.59 -40.15
C ILE A 412 -8.61 -2.78 -41.44
N LYS A 413 -7.76 -3.28 -42.34
CA LYS A 413 -7.44 -2.60 -43.61
C LYS A 413 -6.96 -1.15 -43.35
N GLY A 414 -6.06 -0.98 -42.37
CA GLY A 414 -5.55 0.33 -41.95
C GLY A 414 -6.48 1.12 -41.01
N PHE A 415 -7.68 0.63 -40.69
CA PHE A 415 -8.55 1.22 -39.69
C PHE A 415 -8.13 0.81 -38.28
N ASN A 416 -7.96 1.78 -37.38
CA ASN A 416 -7.74 1.56 -35.95
C ASN A 416 -8.76 2.37 -35.15
N MET A 417 -9.23 1.79 -34.04
CA MET A 417 -10.16 2.47 -33.14
C MET A 417 -9.84 2.11 -31.71
N ARG A 418 -9.87 3.08 -30.81
CA ARG A 418 -9.81 2.86 -29.36
C ARG A 418 -10.90 3.65 -28.70
N SER A 419 -11.64 3.00 -27.83
CA SER A 419 -12.71 3.62 -27.07
C SER A 419 -12.66 3.16 -25.63
N GLU A 420 -12.99 4.06 -24.71
CA GLU A 420 -13.13 3.77 -23.29
C GLU A 420 -14.31 4.53 -22.72
N LEU A 421 -15.08 3.86 -21.86
CA LEU A 421 -16.19 4.40 -21.10
C LEU A 421 -15.94 4.06 -19.63
N ALA A 422 -15.87 5.06 -18.77
CA ALA A 422 -15.59 4.91 -17.36
C ALA A 422 -16.68 5.59 -16.51
N PHE A 423 -17.24 4.83 -15.58
CA PHE A 423 -18.17 5.29 -14.57
C PHE A 423 -17.45 5.34 -13.23
N SER A 424 -17.40 6.49 -12.59
CA SER A 424 -16.85 6.63 -11.24
C SER A 424 -17.97 6.92 -10.24
N ARG A 425 -17.89 6.29 -9.08
CA ARG A 425 -18.80 6.54 -7.96
C ARG A 425 -17.97 6.88 -6.74
N ALA A 426 -18.20 8.05 -6.15
CA ALA A 426 -17.62 8.44 -4.88
C ALA A 426 -18.65 8.19 -3.77
N PHE A 427 -18.20 7.62 -2.66
CA PHE A 427 -19.04 7.29 -1.52
C PHE A 427 -18.64 8.12 -0.31
N ARG A 428 -19.66 8.67 0.35
CA ARG A 428 -19.53 9.38 1.62
C ARG A 428 -20.51 8.83 2.64
N ARG A 429 -20.18 8.98 3.92
CA ARG A 429 -21.08 8.62 5.02
C ARG A 429 -21.19 9.74 6.03
N PHE A 430 -22.39 9.97 6.53
CA PHE A 430 -22.60 10.92 7.62
C PHE A 430 -21.98 10.37 8.92
N PRO A 431 -21.11 11.12 9.62
CA PRO A 431 -20.48 10.62 10.84
C PRO A 431 -21.36 10.83 12.07
N ASN A 432 -21.64 9.75 12.79
CA ASN A 432 -22.30 9.81 14.10
C ASN A 432 -21.97 8.58 14.95
N GLN A 433 -21.24 8.80 16.04
CA GLN A 433 -20.80 7.72 16.95
C GLN A 433 -21.92 6.82 17.50
N ASN A 434 -23.18 7.28 17.53
CA ASN A 434 -24.31 6.51 18.04
C ASN A 434 -24.82 5.45 17.04
N PHE A 435 -24.40 5.53 15.77
CA PHE A 435 -24.82 4.60 14.72
C PHE A 435 -23.66 3.71 14.25
N LEU A 436 -23.99 2.45 13.97
CA LEU A 436 -23.08 1.51 13.31
C LEU A 436 -23.23 1.59 11.78
N ASP A 437 -24.48 1.74 11.33
CA ASP A 437 -24.88 1.94 9.95
C ASP A 437 -25.18 3.42 9.72
N HIS A 438 -24.44 4.00 8.79
CA HIS A 438 -24.49 5.44 8.50
C HIS A 438 -25.17 5.67 7.16
N ALA A 439 -25.90 6.78 7.03
CA ALA A 439 -26.45 7.23 5.76
C ALA A 439 -25.33 7.29 4.71
N LEU A 440 -25.62 6.74 3.53
CA LEU A 440 -24.66 6.62 2.42
C LEU A 440 -25.03 7.65 1.35
N GLY A 441 -24.18 8.65 1.17
CA GLY A 441 -24.20 9.52 0.01
C GLY A 441 -23.36 8.93 -1.13
N GLN A 442 -23.80 9.16 -2.37
CA GLN A 442 -23.11 8.69 -3.58
C GLN A 442 -23.11 9.80 -4.65
N ASP A 443 -21.94 10.10 -5.20
CA ASP A 443 -21.80 10.99 -6.35
C ASP A 443 -21.30 10.20 -7.57
N ASP A 444 -22.00 10.33 -8.69
CA ASP A 444 -21.71 9.58 -9.92
C ASP A 444 -21.10 10.49 -10.99
N CYS A 445 -20.12 9.98 -11.72
CA CYS A 445 -19.45 10.67 -12.82
C CYS A 445 -19.21 9.73 -14.01
N LEU A 446 -19.33 10.25 -15.21
CA LEU A 446 -19.10 9.54 -16.47
C LEU A 446 -17.98 10.24 -17.26
N ALA A 447 -17.01 9.46 -17.71
CA ALA A 447 -15.99 9.90 -18.65
C ALA A 447 -15.92 8.92 -19.82
N TYR A 448 -15.66 9.41 -21.03
CA TYR A 448 -15.46 8.57 -22.18
C TYR A 448 -14.45 9.19 -23.14
N PHE A 449 -13.89 8.36 -24.02
CA PHE A 449 -13.24 8.85 -25.23
C PHE A 449 -13.41 7.85 -26.36
N LEU A 450 -13.29 8.34 -27.58
CA LEU A 450 -13.17 7.56 -28.80
C LEU A 450 -12.10 8.20 -29.68
N THR A 451 -11.15 7.39 -30.12
CA THR A 451 -10.15 7.77 -31.12
C THR A 451 -10.23 6.80 -32.27
N ALA A 452 -10.15 7.30 -33.49
CA ALA A 452 -10.13 6.48 -34.69
C ALA A 452 -9.09 7.02 -35.67
N SER A 453 -8.41 6.11 -36.37
CA SER A 453 -7.51 6.46 -37.46
C SER A 453 -7.71 5.53 -38.65
N GLN A 454 -7.48 6.06 -39.84
CA GLN A 454 -7.48 5.31 -41.09
C GLN A 454 -6.18 5.57 -41.82
N ASP A 455 -5.39 4.53 -42.01
CA ASP A 455 -4.21 4.53 -42.88
C ASP A 455 -4.58 3.88 -44.22
N ALA A 456 -4.65 4.67 -45.28
CA ALA A 456 -4.99 4.22 -46.62
C ALA A 456 -4.07 4.89 -47.63
N TYR A 457 -2.85 4.34 -47.78
CA TYR A 457 -1.78 4.94 -48.59
C TYR A 457 -2.29 5.52 -49.93
N PRO A 458 -1.99 6.80 -50.23
CA PRO A 458 -1.11 7.72 -49.50
C PRO A 458 -1.80 8.58 -48.41
N PHE A 459 -3.07 8.31 -48.09
CA PHE A 459 -3.89 9.13 -47.19
C PHE A 459 -3.88 8.61 -45.74
N PHE A 460 -3.89 9.54 -44.79
CA PHE A 460 -4.04 9.26 -43.36
C PHE A 460 -5.07 10.22 -42.76
N GLU A 461 -6.02 9.68 -42.01
CA GLU A 461 -7.03 10.45 -41.28
C GLU A 461 -7.03 10.04 -39.80
N TYR A 462 -7.25 11.01 -38.91
CA TYR A 462 -7.33 10.82 -37.46
C TYR A 462 -8.45 11.69 -36.90
N GLY A 463 -9.23 11.13 -35.98
CA GLY A 463 -10.24 11.87 -35.22
C GLY A 463 -10.30 11.38 -33.77
N ASP A 464 -10.61 12.32 -32.88
CA ASP A 464 -10.82 12.11 -31.45
C ASP A 464 -12.14 12.74 -30.99
N PHE A 465 -12.74 12.15 -29.96
CA PHE A 465 -13.97 12.59 -29.31
C PHE A 465 -13.89 12.24 -27.83
N TYR A 466 -14.23 13.15 -26.92
CA TYR A 466 -14.14 12.99 -25.48
C TYR A 466 -15.16 13.83 -24.72
#